data_AF-A0A0Q4F851-F1
#
_entry.id   AF-A0A0Q4F851-F1
#
_cell.length_a   1.000
_cell.length_b   1.000
_cell.length_c   1.000
_cell.angle_alpha   90.00
_cell.angle_beta   90.00
_cell.angle_gamma   90.00
#
_symmetry.space_group_name_H-M   'P 1'
#
loop_
_entity.id
_entity.type
_entity.pdbx_description
1 polymer ?
#
loop_
_entity_poly.entity_id
_entity_poly.type
_entity_poly.pdbx_seq_one_letter_code
_entity_poly.pdbx_strand_id
1 'polypeptide(L)'
;MSVVSTTDERALVRRLLADRSVAGAEDFGRFVNDRRYFDTSSFDSKAATPVLIDVLPRLSDPGVIETVALHLKNPAARPVAFEALHASFVEWGAVRRGRVGWQLGEALVNAAPLSAASVILAIAADTGYGMNRQQVVLGLPRFRRAPETERVLRELVHDVDVAQQAMYALRRVVGPQLTVEALEDVRRAHPDSTLERMARHEVRKISRTLRRHDTAAAAGAVPAAEAVSELDAIPA
;
A
#
# COMPACT_ATOMS: atom_id res chain seq x y z
N MET A 1 25.01 -22.45 -15.26
CA MET A 1 24.27 -21.19 -15.11
C MET A 1 25.29 -20.11 -14.79
N SER A 2 25.54 -19.19 -15.72
CA SER A 2 26.51 -18.11 -15.51
C SER A 2 25.92 -17.12 -14.51
N VAL A 3 26.60 -16.88 -13.39
CA VAL A 3 26.20 -15.86 -12.42
C VAL A 3 26.49 -14.50 -13.05
N VAL A 4 25.47 -13.88 -13.62
CA VAL A 4 25.54 -12.51 -14.10
C VAL A 4 25.73 -11.60 -12.87
N SER A 5 26.77 -10.78 -12.87
CA SER A 5 27.05 -9.86 -11.78
C SER A 5 25.98 -8.76 -11.70
N THR A 6 25.61 -8.30 -10.50
CA THR A 6 24.67 -7.18 -10.26
C THR A 6 24.95 -5.95 -11.13
N THR A 7 26.22 -5.66 -11.40
CA THR A 7 26.66 -4.55 -12.26
C THR A 7 26.22 -4.73 -13.71
N ASP A 8 26.13 -5.97 -14.18
CA ASP A 8 25.79 -6.32 -15.56
C ASP A 8 24.27 -6.17 -15.83
N GLU A 9 23.40 -6.61 -14.91
CA GLU A 9 21.94 -6.42 -15.07
C GLU A 9 21.53 -4.94 -15.03
N ARG A 10 22.15 -4.14 -14.16
CA ARG A 10 21.89 -2.69 -14.14
C ARG A 10 22.36 -2.02 -15.42
N ALA A 11 23.54 -2.39 -15.92
CA ALA A 11 24.05 -1.89 -17.20
C ALA A 11 23.15 -2.31 -18.37
N LEU A 12 22.65 -3.55 -18.37
CA LEU A 12 21.68 -4.05 -19.34
C LEU A 12 20.42 -3.19 -19.37
N VAL A 13 19.79 -2.93 -18.22
CA VAL A 13 18.56 -2.12 -18.15
C VAL A 13 18.84 -0.70 -18.67
N ARG A 14 19.93 -0.06 -18.25
CA ARG A 14 20.33 1.27 -18.73
C ARG A 14 20.53 1.30 -20.24
N ARG A 15 21.18 0.30 -20.81
CA ARG A 15 21.35 0.16 -22.27
C ARG A 15 20.00 0.03 -22.97
N LEU A 16 19.11 -0.84 -22.51
CA LEU A 16 17.78 -1.03 -23.11
C LEU A 16 16.94 0.25 -23.07
N LEU A 17 17.04 1.02 -21.98
CA LEU A 17 16.39 2.33 -21.87
C LEU A 17 16.97 3.34 -22.86
N ALA A 18 18.30 3.40 -22.98
CA ALA A 18 18.98 4.27 -23.93
C ALA A 18 18.68 3.92 -25.40
N ASP A 19 18.64 2.63 -25.74
CA ASP A 19 18.28 2.13 -27.08
C ASP A 19 16.85 2.53 -27.48
N ARG A 20 15.98 2.76 -26.50
CA ARG A 20 14.61 3.28 -26.69
C ARG A 20 14.48 4.79 -26.50
N SER A 21 15.62 5.49 -26.41
CA SER A 21 15.70 6.94 -26.24
C SER A 21 14.92 7.46 -25.01
N VAL A 22 14.88 6.67 -23.94
CA VAL A 22 14.28 7.10 -22.67
C VAL A 22 15.18 8.16 -22.03
N ALA A 23 14.62 9.36 -21.79
CA ALA A 23 15.36 10.44 -21.16
C ALA A 23 15.81 10.07 -19.74
N GLY A 24 17.05 10.43 -19.39
CA GLY A 24 17.64 10.17 -18.07
C GLY A 24 17.95 8.71 -17.79
N ALA A 25 18.15 7.86 -18.80
CA ALA A 25 18.41 6.42 -18.63
C ALA A 25 19.57 6.11 -17.66
N GLU A 26 20.59 6.97 -17.61
CA GLU A 26 21.72 6.91 -16.67
C GLU A 26 21.31 7.07 -15.20
N ASP A 27 20.24 7.82 -14.94
CA ASP A 27 19.64 8.00 -13.62
C ASP A 27 18.79 6.78 -13.18
N PHE A 28 18.73 5.69 -13.96
CA PHE A 28 18.00 4.48 -13.53
C PHE A 28 18.49 3.98 -12.16
N GLY A 29 17.56 3.92 -11.21
CA GLY A 29 17.79 3.60 -9.81
C GLY A 29 18.30 4.73 -8.92
N ARG A 30 18.31 5.97 -9.42
CA ARG A 30 18.60 7.18 -8.64
C ARG A 30 17.30 7.80 -8.13
N PHE A 31 16.88 7.39 -6.93
CA PHE A 31 15.71 7.97 -6.26
C PHE A 31 16.13 9.14 -5.36
N VAL A 32 15.91 10.37 -5.83
CA VAL A 32 16.25 11.59 -5.07
C VAL A 32 15.01 12.13 -4.36
N ASN A 33 15.05 12.17 -3.03
CA ASN A 33 13.95 12.71 -2.20
C ASN A 33 14.25 14.10 -1.63
N ASP A 34 15.52 14.56 -1.62
CA ASP A 34 15.89 15.88 -1.09
C ASP A 34 16.62 16.72 -2.15
N ARG A 35 15.89 17.68 -2.72
CA ARG A 35 16.37 18.57 -3.78
C ARG A 35 17.31 19.66 -3.27
N ARG A 36 17.54 19.75 -1.95
CA ARG A 36 18.49 20.71 -1.36
C ARG A 36 19.95 20.29 -1.57
N TYR A 37 20.19 19.00 -1.78
CA TYR A 37 21.54 18.42 -1.84
C TYR A 37 21.84 17.67 -3.14
N PHE A 38 20.82 17.39 -3.95
CA PHE A 38 20.96 16.55 -5.13
C PHE A 38 20.15 17.11 -6.30
N ASP A 39 20.72 17.01 -7.50
CA ASP A 39 20.02 17.32 -8.72
C ASP A 39 18.78 16.43 -8.90
N THR A 40 17.76 16.99 -9.55
CA THR A 40 16.53 16.26 -9.83
C THR A 40 16.84 15.17 -10.86
N SER A 41 16.45 13.92 -10.58
CA SER A 41 16.54 12.86 -11.59
C SER A 41 15.77 13.25 -12.83
N SER A 42 16.40 13.10 -13.99
CA SER A 42 15.79 13.36 -15.30
C SER A 42 15.05 12.15 -15.88
N PHE A 43 14.98 11.05 -15.11
CA PHE A 43 14.46 9.76 -15.55
C PHE A 43 12.98 9.81 -15.91
N ASP A 44 12.67 9.63 -17.21
CA ASP A 44 11.31 9.56 -17.70
C ASP A 44 10.67 8.20 -17.40
N SER A 45 10.09 8.08 -16.21
CA SER A 45 9.42 6.86 -15.75
C SER A 45 8.25 6.42 -16.64
N LYS A 46 7.60 7.36 -17.33
CA LYS A 46 6.48 7.05 -18.24
C LYS A 46 7.02 6.41 -19.51
N ALA A 47 8.02 7.02 -20.15
CA ALA A 47 8.66 6.45 -21.34
C ALA A 47 9.40 5.14 -21.04
N ALA A 48 9.94 4.99 -19.84
CA ALA A 48 10.62 3.77 -19.39
C ALA A 48 9.69 2.56 -19.24
N THR A 49 8.40 2.79 -18.95
CA THR A 49 7.45 1.74 -18.51
C THR A 49 7.44 0.51 -19.43
N PRO A 50 7.32 0.62 -20.77
CA PRO A 50 7.32 -0.57 -21.64
C PRO A 50 8.63 -1.37 -21.58
N VAL A 51 9.77 -0.69 -21.48
CA VAL A 51 11.10 -1.34 -21.37
C VAL A 51 11.23 -2.07 -20.05
N LEU A 52 10.77 -1.43 -18.97
CA LEU A 52 10.82 -2.00 -17.61
C LEU A 52 9.90 -3.23 -17.47
N ILE A 53 8.74 -3.24 -18.12
CA ILE A 53 7.84 -4.40 -18.17
C ILE A 53 8.50 -5.57 -18.94
N ASP A 54 9.08 -5.28 -20.10
CA ASP A 54 9.72 -6.30 -20.95
C ASP A 54 10.96 -6.93 -20.32
N VAL A 55 11.78 -6.13 -19.62
CA VAL A 55 13.03 -6.62 -19.02
C VAL A 55 12.79 -7.37 -17.71
N LEU A 56 11.75 -7.04 -16.95
CA LEU A 56 11.52 -7.55 -15.60
C LEU A 56 11.60 -9.10 -15.48
N PRO A 57 10.97 -9.90 -16.37
CA PRO A 57 11.02 -11.36 -16.29
C PRO A 57 12.41 -11.97 -16.52
N ARG A 58 13.37 -11.17 -17.02
CA ARG A 58 14.72 -11.59 -17.37
C ARG A 58 15.75 -11.28 -16.28
N LEU A 59 15.34 -10.56 -15.24
CA LEU A 59 16.22 -10.13 -14.17
C LEU A 59 16.34 -11.21 -13.10
N SER A 60 17.53 -11.31 -12.52
CA SER A 60 17.86 -12.21 -11.42
C SER A 60 18.48 -11.50 -10.22
N ASP A 61 18.91 -10.25 -10.38
CA ASP A 61 19.43 -9.43 -9.30
C ASP A 61 18.28 -8.80 -8.48
N PRO A 62 18.18 -9.08 -7.16
CA PRO A 62 17.10 -8.53 -6.33
C PRO A 62 17.08 -7.01 -6.27
N GLY A 63 18.25 -6.35 -6.32
CA GLY A 63 18.34 -4.90 -6.26
C GLY A 63 17.90 -4.21 -7.55
N VAL A 64 18.17 -4.82 -8.70
CA VAL A 64 17.67 -4.36 -10.00
C VAL A 64 16.16 -4.59 -10.09
N ILE A 65 15.66 -5.77 -9.69
CA ILE A 65 14.22 -6.07 -9.64
C ILE A 65 13.49 -5.07 -8.72
N GLU A 66 14.04 -4.81 -7.53
CA GLU A 66 13.49 -3.82 -6.61
C GLU A 66 13.42 -2.42 -7.26
N THR A 67 14.49 -2.02 -7.95
CA THR A 67 14.55 -0.74 -8.68
C THR A 67 13.48 -0.67 -9.77
N VAL A 68 13.30 -1.75 -10.55
CA VAL A 68 12.25 -1.83 -11.58
C VAL A 68 10.86 -1.72 -10.95
N ALA A 69 10.60 -2.48 -9.88
CA ALA A 69 9.32 -2.45 -9.17
C ALA A 69 9.01 -1.03 -8.66
N LEU A 70 10.01 -0.33 -8.10
CA LEU A 70 9.86 1.04 -7.62
C LEU A 70 9.44 2.01 -8.73
N HIS A 71 10.05 1.92 -9.91
CA HIS A 71 9.64 2.73 -11.06
C HIS A 71 8.25 2.35 -11.58
N LEU A 72 7.87 1.07 -11.58
CA LEU A 72 6.57 0.58 -12.05
C LEU A 72 5.39 0.88 -11.09
N LYS A 73 5.62 1.48 -9.92
CA LYS A 73 4.53 1.95 -9.02
C LYS A 73 3.72 3.13 -9.60
N ASN A 74 4.28 3.83 -10.57
CA ASN A 74 3.72 5.05 -11.12
C ASN A 74 2.38 4.83 -11.86
N PRO A 75 1.51 5.86 -12.01
CA PRO A 75 0.21 5.71 -12.67
C PRO A 75 0.26 5.27 -14.15
N ALA A 76 1.32 5.60 -14.89
CA ALA A 76 1.45 5.24 -16.30
C ALA A 76 1.70 3.74 -16.53
N ALA A 77 2.15 3.02 -15.50
CA ALA A 77 2.29 1.57 -15.53
C ALA A 77 0.96 0.82 -15.37
N ARG A 78 -0.15 1.52 -15.08
CA ARG A 78 -1.45 0.90 -14.80
C ARG A 78 -2.32 0.85 -16.07
N PRO A 79 -3.02 -0.26 -16.35
CA PRO A 79 -2.90 -1.59 -15.73
C PRO A 79 -1.82 -2.47 -16.39
N VAL A 80 -1.13 -1.97 -17.41
CA VAL A 80 -0.29 -2.75 -18.32
C VAL A 80 0.85 -3.52 -17.64
N ALA A 81 1.37 -3.05 -16.51
CA ALA A 81 2.42 -3.73 -15.75
C ALA A 81 1.93 -4.88 -14.86
N PHE A 82 0.60 -5.05 -14.69
CA PHE A 82 0.05 -5.98 -13.71
C PHE A 82 0.54 -7.42 -13.90
N GLU A 83 0.46 -7.97 -15.11
CA GLU A 83 0.86 -9.37 -15.36
C GLU A 83 2.35 -9.61 -15.12
N ALA A 84 3.22 -8.70 -15.57
CA ALA A 84 4.66 -8.82 -15.35
C ALA A 84 5.01 -8.72 -13.86
N LEU A 85 4.36 -7.81 -13.12
CA LEU A 85 4.53 -7.67 -11.67
C LEU A 85 3.98 -8.88 -10.91
N HIS A 86 2.88 -9.46 -11.36
CA HIS A 86 2.28 -10.64 -10.75
C HIS A 86 3.20 -11.86 -10.90
N ALA A 87 3.65 -12.16 -12.12
CA ALA A 87 4.60 -13.24 -12.38
C ALA A 87 5.88 -13.08 -11.54
N SER A 88 6.39 -11.85 -11.47
CA SER A 88 7.59 -11.55 -10.66
C SER A 88 7.34 -11.71 -9.17
N PHE A 89 6.17 -11.31 -8.66
CA PHE A 89 5.81 -11.50 -7.25
C PHE A 89 5.67 -12.99 -6.90
N VAL A 90 5.13 -13.83 -7.79
CA VAL A 90 5.05 -15.28 -7.53
C VAL A 90 6.44 -15.88 -7.35
N GLU A 91 7.43 -15.48 -8.16
CA GLU A 91 8.80 -15.98 -8.05
C GLU A 91 9.57 -15.38 -6.85
N TRP A 92 9.43 -14.07 -6.63
CA TRP A 92 10.28 -13.31 -5.71
C TRP A 92 9.60 -12.91 -4.39
N GLY A 93 8.30 -13.14 -4.27
CA GLY A 93 7.48 -12.75 -3.12
C GLY A 93 7.70 -13.65 -1.90
N ALA A 94 8.23 -14.86 -2.07
CA ALA A 94 8.41 -15.81 -0.97
C ALA A 94 9.35 -15.25 0.13
N VAL A 95 9.09 -15.58 1.40
CA VAL A 95 9.77 -15.02 2.60
C VAL A 95 11.31 -15.04 2.48
N ARG A 96 11.86 -16.10 1.90
CA ARG A 96 13.31 -16.32 1.76
C ARG A 96 14.04 -15.35 0.81
N ARG A 97 13.33 -14.50 0.07
CA ARG A 97 13.91 -13.63 -0.97
C ARG A 97 14.15 -12.18 -0.51
N GLY A 98 13.87 -11.85 0.75
CA GLY A 98 14.16 -10.52 1.32
C GLY A 98 13.19 -9.43 0.84
N ARG A 99 13.64 -8.16 0.87
CA ARG A 99 12.80 -6.96 0.64
C ARG A 99 12.23 -6.79 -0.77
N VAL A 100 12.76 -7.51 -1.76
CA VAL A 100 12.28 -7.40 -3.15
C VAL A 100 10.79 -7.75 -3.27
N GLY A 101 10.33 -8.78 -2.56
CA GLY A 101 8.94 -9.21 -2.55
C GLY A 101 8.01 -8.11 -2.03
N TRP A 102 8.43 -7.37 -1.02
CA TRP A 102 7.69 -6.24 -0.47
C TRP A 102 7.46 -5.14 -1.50
N GLN A 103 8.51 -4.72 -2.22
CA GLN A 103 8.37 -3.66 -3.25
C GLN A 103 7.56 -4.14 -4.46
N LEU A 104 7.74 -5.40 -4.86
CA LEU A 104 6.90 -6.03 -5.88
C LEU A 104 5.42 -6.04 -5.46
N GLY A 105 5.12 -6.35 -4.21
CA GLY A 105 3.75 -6.36 -3.69
C GLY A 105 3.09 -4.99 -3.76
N GLU A 106 3.83 -3.92 -3.44
CA GLU A 106 3.32 -2.55 -3.56
C GLU A 106 3.10 -2.14 -5.02
N ALA A 107 4.05 -2.45 -5.90
CA ALA A 107 3.93 -2.18 -7.34
C ALA A 107 2.75 -2.96 -7.94
N LEU A 108 2.61 -4.24 -7.60
CA LEU A 108 1.56 -5.14 -8.05
C LEU A 108 0.18 -4.60 -7.74
N VAL A 109 -0.11 -4.29 -6.46
CA VAL A 109 -1.42 -3.73 -6.09
C VAL A 109 -1.66 -2.36 -6.70
N ASN A 110 -0.60 -1.58 -6.91
CA ASN A 110 -0.73 -0.32 -7.60
C ASN A 110 -1.16 -0.49 -9.06
N ALA A 111 -0.57 -1.44 -9.79
CA ALA A 111 -0.86 -1.78 -11.18
C ALA A 111 -2.20 -2.51 -11.36
N ALA A 112 -2.66 -3.25 -10.35
CA ALA A 112 -3.83 -4.11 -10.46
C ALA A 112 -5.12 -3.37 -10.88
N PRO A 113 -5.79 -3.82 -11.97
CA PRO A 113 -7.13 -3.37 -12.28
C PRO A 113 -8.13 -3.93 -11.26
N LEU A 114 -9.31 -3.30 -11.13
CA LEU A 114 -10.34 -3.76 -10.18
C LEU A 114 -10.83 -5.19 -10.46
N SER A 115 -10.79 -5.64 -11.72
CA SER A 115 -11.13 -7.01 -12.11
C SER A 115 -10.15 -8.06 -11.56
N ALA A 116 -8.95 -7.66 -11.14
CA ALA A 116 -7.94 -8.54 -10.55
C ALA A 116 -8.10 -8.71 -9.02
N ALA A 117 -9.23 -8.29 -8.44
CA ALA A 117 -9.46 -8.35 -7.00
C ALA A 117 -9.24 -9.76 -6.42
N SER A 118 -9.72 -10.81 -7.09
CA SER A 118 -9.57 -12.19 -6.64
C SER A 118 -8.10 -12.63 -6.52
N VAL A 119 -7.27 -12.25 -7.50
CA VAL A 119 -5.82 -12.54 -7.51
C VAL A 119 -5.12 -11.81 -6.36
N ILE A 120 -5.42 -10.51 -6.17
CA ILE A 120 -4.83 -9.73 -5.09
C ILE A 120 -5.22 -10.27 -3.71
N LEU A 121 -6.48 -10.68 -3.53
CA LEU A 121 -6.95 -11.27 -2.29
C LEU A 121 -6.30 -12.63 -2.01
N ALA A 122 -6.10 -13.46 -3.05
CA ALA A 122 -5.39 -14.74 -2.91
C ALA A 122 -3.94 -14.53 -2.43
N ILE A 123 -3.22 -13.56 -3.01
CA ILE A 123 -1.86 -13.20 -2.58
C ILE A 123 -1.83 -12.69 -1.13
N ALA A 124 -2.80 -11.86 -0.75
CA ALA A 124 -2.89 -11.34 0.60
C ALA A 124 -3.12 -12.45 1.64
N ALA A 125 -3.90 -13.47 1.29
CA ALA A 125 -4.24 -14.59 2.17
C ALA A 125 -3.14 -15.66 2.27
N ASP A 126 -2.27 -15.77 1.28
CA ASP A 126 -1.24 -16.81 1.22
C ASP A 126 -0.09 -16.54 2.21
N THR A 127 0.01 -17.38 3.24
CA THR A 127 1.03 -17.30 4.30
C THR A 127 2.44 -17.64 3.81
N GLY A 128 2.58 -18.28 2.63
CA GLY A 128 3.88 -18.57 2.01
C GLY A 128 4.69 -17.32 1.65
N TYR A 129 4.04 -16.15 1.52
CA TYR A 129 4.71 -14.87 1.29
C TYR A 129 5.11 -14.14 2.59
N GLY A 130 4.63 -14.58 3.76
CA GLY A 130 4.91 -13.98 5.07
C GLY A 130 4.77 -12.45 5.08
N MET A 131 5.80 -11.73 5.53
CA MET A 131 5.78 -10.26 5.59
C MET A 131 5.78 -9.57 4.21
N ASN A 132 6.17 -10.24 3.12
CA ASN A 132 6.24 -9.58 1.80
C ASN A 132 4.86 -9.19 1.25
N ARG A 133 3.78 -9.84 1.73
CA ARG A 133 2.41 -9.47 1.38
C ARG A 133 1.87 -8.27 2.17
N GLN A 134 2.62 -7.68 3.11
CA GLN A 134 2.18 -6.51 3.89
C GLN A 134 1.71 -5.34 3.00
N GLN A 135 2.43 -5.04 1.91
CA GLN A 135 2.02 -3.99 0.97
C GLN A 135 0.78 -4.36 0.16
N VAL A 136 0.62 -5.65 -0.13
CA VAL A 136 -0.58 -6.16 -0.79
C VAL A 136 -1.80 -5.93 0.11
N VAL A 137 -1.70 -6.31 1.38
CA VAL A 137 -2.72 -6.10 2.41
C VAL A 137 -3.06 -4.62 2.58
N LEU A 138 -2.03 -3.75 2.65
CA LEU A 138 -2.21 -2.31 2.79
C LEU A 138 -3.02 -1.69 1.65
N GLY A 139 -2.92 -2.26 0.45
CA GLY A 139 -3.62 -1.80 -0.74
C GLY A 139 -5.03 -2.37 -0.93
N LEU A 140 -5.47 -3.35 -0.13
CA LEU A 140 -6.81 -3.95 -0.20
C LEU A 140 -8.00 -2.96 -0.13
N PRO A 141 -7.92 -1.79 0.54
CA PRO A 141 -9.02 -0.82 0.51
C PRO A 141 -9.39 -0.30 -0.89
N ARG A 142 -8.54 -0.49 -1.91
CA ARG A 142 -8.86 -0.24 -3.33
C ARG A 142 -9.93 -1.19 -3.86
N PHE A 143 -9.96 -2.42 -3.35
CA PHE A 143 -10.85 -3.49 -3.80
C PHE A 143 -12.09 -3.67 -2.92
N ARG A 144 -12.40 -2.72 -2.03
CA ARG A 144 -13.51 -2.77 -1.06
C ARG A 144 -14.89 -3.17 -1.61
N ARG A 145 -15.11 -3.06 -2.92
CA ARG A 145 -16.36 -3.46 -3.59
C ARG A 145 -16.43 -4.97 -3.88
N ALA A 146 -15.30 -5.66 -3.87
CA ALA A 146 -15.27 -7.12 -3.92
C ALA A 146 -15.76 -7.66 -2.57
N PRO A 147 -16.83 -8.48 -2.54
CA PRO A 147 -17.48 -8.94 -1.30
C PRO A 147 -16.52 -9.58 -0.29
N GLU A 148 -15.47 -10.25 -0.77
CA GLU A 148 -14.53 -11.00 0.04
C GLU A 148 -13.50 -10.11 0.76
N THR A 149 -13.37 -8.84 0.36
CA THR A 149 -12.32 -7.95 0.88
C THR A 149 -12.42 -7.76 2.39
N GLU A 150 -13.63 -7.51 2.89
CA GLU A 150 -13.85 -7.37 4.33
C GLU A 150 -13.54 -8.68 5.07
N ARG A 151 -14.06 -9.80 4.57
CA ARG A 151 -13.85 -11.13 5.16
C ARG A 151 -12.35 -11.44 5.28
N VAL A 152 -11.60 -11.28 4.20
CA VAL A 152 -10.15 -11.51 4.18
C VAL A 152 -9.44 -10.59 5.17
N LEU A 153 -9.79 -9.30 5.25
CA LEU A 153 -9.19 -8.38 6.22
C LEU A 153 -9.48 -8.77 7.68
N ARG A 154 -10.68 -9.28 7.97
CA ARG A 154 -11.03 -9.80 9.31
C ARG A 154 -10.26 -11.06 9.67
N GLU A 155 -9.91 -11.90 8.70
CA GLU A 155 -9.03 -13.05 8.93
C GLU A 155 -7.58 -12.58 9.18
N LEU A 156 -7.08 -11.65 8.36
CA LEU A 156 -5.69 -11.19 8.39
C LEU A 156 -5.33 -10.35 9.62
N VAL A 157 -6.29 -9.78 10.37
CA VAL A 157 -5.96 -9.11 11.65
C VAL A 157 -5.44 -10.08 12.72
N HIS A 158 -5.62 -11.39 12.52
CA HIS A 158 -5.06 -12.44 13.38
C HIS A 158 -3.71 -12.99 12.88
N ASP A 159 -3.19 -12.49 11.77
CA ASP A 159 -1.94 -12.96 11.17
C ASP A 159 -0.78 -12.04 11.57
N VAL A 160 0.12 -12.51 12.42
CA VAL A 160 1.20 -11.68 13.00
C VAL A 160 2.11 -11.04 11.94
N ASP A 161 2.25 -11.65 10.76
CA ASP A 161 3.10 -11.11 9.70
C ASP A 161 2.48 -9.91 8.99
N VAL A 162 1.16 -9.70 9.09
CA VAL A 162 0.46 -8.64 8.35
C VAL A 162 -0.62 -7.91 9.16
N ALA A 163 -0.78 -8.26 10.44
CA ALA A 163 -1.87 -7.78 11.27
C ALA A 163 -1.94 -6.26 11.32
N GLN A 164 -0.81 -5.55 11.41
CA GLN A 164 -0.82 -4.09 11.46
C GLN A 164 -1.45 -3.47 10.21
N GLN A 165 -1.05 -3.98 9.04
CA GLN A 165 -1.54 -3.53 7.73
C GLN A 165 -3.01 -3.92 7.57
N ALA A 166 -3.40 -5.11 8.02
CA ALA A 166 -4.78 -5.56 8.02
C ALA A 166 -5.67 -4.68 8.90
N MET A 167 -5.24 -4.33 10.12
CA MET A 167 -5.97 -3.44 11.03
C MET A 167 -6.19 -2.06 10.41
N TYR A 168 -5.14 -1.50 9.78
CA TYR A 168 -5.24 -0.23 9.07
C TYR A 168 -6.18 -0.32 7.87
N ALA A 169 -6.07 -1.37 7.06
CA ALA A 169 -6.87 -1.56 5.86
C ALA A 169 -8.35 -1.82 6.20
N LEU A 170 -8.62 -2.63 7.23
CA LEU A 170 -9.97 -2.90 7.75
C LEU A 170 -10.68 -1.59 8.12
N ARG A 171 -10.01 -0.69 8.85
CA ARG A 171 -10.54 0.65 9.16
C ARG A 171 -10.95 1.44 7.93
N ARG A 172 -10.23 1.31 6.81
CA ARG A 172 -10.55 2.01 5.57
C ARG A 172 -11.69 1.37 4.79
N VAL A 173 -12.02 0.12 5.07
CA VAL A 173 -13.09 -0.65 4.43
C VAL A 173 -14.39 -0.56 5.23
N VAL A 174 -14.37 -0.89 6.52
CA VAL A 174 -15.57 -0.97 7.36
C VAL A 174 -15.78 0.25 8.25
N GLY A 175 -14.78 1.14 8.35
CA GLY A 175 -14.83 2.30 9.22
C GLY A 175 -14.33 2.05 10.65
N PRO A 176 -14.17 3.13 11.44
CA PRO A 176 -13.51 3.07 12.74
C PRO A 176 -14.27 2.27 13.81
N GLN A 177 -15.60 2.40 13.92
CA GLN A 177 -16.39 1.70 14.93
C GLN A 177 -16.33 0.18 14.76
N LEU A 178 -16.70 -0.32 13.57
CA LEU A 178 -16.67 -1.76 13.25
C LEU A 178 -15.25 -2.34 13.32
N THR A 179 -14.22 -1.52 13.12
CA THR A 179 -12.84 -1.95 13.34
C THR A 179 -12.56 -2.14 14.83
N VAL A 180 -12.97 -1.22 15.70
CA VAL A 180 -12.77 -1.39 17.15
C VAL A 180 -13.40 -2.69 17.64
N GLU A 181 -14.62 -3.00 17.23
CA GLU A 181 -15.30 -4.27 17.57
C GLU A 181 -14.46 -5.47 17.14
N ALA A 182 -14.01 -5.50 15.88
CA ALA A 182 -13.16 -6.59 15.38
C ALA A 182 -11.82 -6.71 16.15
N LEU A 183 -11.21 -5.59 16.55
CA LEU A 183 -9.94 -5.62 17.28
C LEU A 183 -10.10 -6.03 18.74
N GLU A 184 -11.25 -5.82 19.36
CA GLU A 184 -11.54 -6.40 20.67
C GLU A 184 -11.64 -7.94 20.60
N ASP A 185 -12.16 -8.49 19.49
CA ASP A 185 -12.13 -9.94 19.26
C ASP A 185 -10.70 -10.47 19.14
N VAL A 186 -9.83 -9.76 18.41
CA VAL A 186 -8.39 -10.09 18.33
C VAL A 186 -7.74 -10.10 19.72
N ARG A 187 -8.02 -9.10 20.56
CA ARG A 187 -7.48 -9.02 21.93
C ARG A 187 -7.91 -10.20 22.79
N ARG A 188 -9.18 -10.61 22.69
CA ARG A 188 -9.71 -11.77 23.43
C ARG A 188 -9.15 -13.09 22.94
N ALA A 189 -8.99 -13.25 21.63
CA ALA A 189 -8.50 -14.48 21.02
C ALA A 189 -7.00 -14.72 21.25
N HIS A 190 -6.21 -13.67 21.48
CA HIS A 190 -4.75 -13.75 21.52
C HIS A 190 -4.15 -13.14 22.81
N PRO A 191 -4.54 -13.58 24.02
CA PRO A 191 -4.09 -12.97 25.27
C PRO A 191 -2.56 -12.97 25.40
N ASP A 192 -2.00 -11.90 25.97
CA ASP A 192 -0.56 -11.69 26.24
C ASP A 192 0.39 -11.76 25.01
N SER A 193 -0.18 -11.82 23.82
CA SER A 193 0.57 -11.92 22.56
C SER A 193 0.99 -10.57 21.98
N THR A 194 1.81 -10.60 20.92
CA THR A 194 2.09 -9.41 20.09
C THR A 194 0.82 -8.87 19.42
N LEU A 195 -0.10 -9.74 19.00
CA LEU A 195 -1.37 -9.36 18.38
C LEU A 195 -2.27 -8.59 19.35
N GLU A 196 -2.35 -8.99 20.62
CA GLU A 196 -3.09 -8.23 21.65
C GLU A 196 -2.54 -6.81 21.78
N ARG A 197 -1.21 -6.68 21.89
CA ARG A 197 -0.57 -5.38 22.07
C ARG A 197 -0.81 -4.45 20.88
N MET A 198 -0.73 -4.99 19.67
CA MET A 198 -1.02 -4.26 18.43
C MET A 198 -2.48 -3.83 18.35
N ALA A 199 -3.42 -4.75 18.58
CA ALA A 199 -4.85 -4.49 18.56
C ALA A 199 -5.22 -3.42 19.60
N ARG A 200 -4.73 -3.56 20.83
CA ARG A 200 -4.92 -2.58 21.92
C ARG A 200 -4.39 -1.20 21.55
N HIS A 201 -3.23 -1.12 20.90
CA HIS A 201 -2.68 0.15 20.44
C HIS A 201 -3.57 0.83 19.39
N GLU A 202 -4.01 0.08 18.37
CA GLU A 202 -4.88 0.64 17.33
C GLU A 202 -6.28 0.99 17.86
N VAL A 203 -6.88 0.20 18.77
CA VAL A 203 -8.13 0.57 19.46
C VAL A 203 -7.98 1.91 20.16
N ARG A 204 -6.94 2.08 21.01
CA ARG A 204 -6.69 3.35 21.72
C ARG A 204 -6.53 4.54 20.77
N LYS A 205 -5.91 4.33 19.61
CA LYS A 205 -5.75 5.36 18.58
C LYS A 205 -7.09 5.71 17.93
N ILE A 206 -7.87 4.72 17.52
CA ILE A 206 -9.18 4.92 16.88
C ILE A 206 -10.16 5.60 17.83
N SER A 207 -10.29 5.10 19.08
CA SER A 207 -11.21 5.67 20.07
C SER A 207 -10.87 7.11 20.47
N ARG A 208 -9.60 7.53 20.38
CA ARG A 208 -9.23 8.95 20.56
C ARG A 208 -9.72 9.81 19.41
N THR A 209 -9.61 9.33 18.17
CA THR A 209 -10.11 10.05 17.00
C THR A 209 -11.63 10.18 17.03
N LEU A 210 -12.35 9.10 17.36
CA LEU A 210 -13.81 9.11 17.48
C LEU A 210 -14.31 10.16 18.48
N ARG A 211 -13.76 10.16 19.71
CA ARG A 211 -14.13 11.15 20.74
C ARG A 211 -13.92 12.60 20.31
N ARG A 212 -12.87 12.88 19.53
CA ARG A 212 -12.62 14.23 18.99
C ARG A 212 -13.69 14.64 17.98
N HIS A 213 -14.12 13.71 17.12
CA HIS A 213 -15.20 13.98 16.17
C HIS A 213 -16.52 14.21 16.88
N ASP A 214 -16.85 13.42 17.90
CA ASP A 214 -18.07 13.59 18.69
C ASP A 214 -18.09 14.94 19.42
N THR A 215 -16.95 15.36 19.99
CA THR A 215 -16.80 16.65 20.67
C THR A 215 -16.91 17.83 19.69
N ALA A 216 -16.30 17.72 18.50
CA ALA A 216 -16.39 18.73 17.46
C ALA A 216 -17.81 18.85 16.89
N ALA A 217 -18.51 17.73 16.71
CA ALA A 217 -19.90 17.71 16.29
C ALA A 217 -20.83 18.34 17.34
N ALA A 218 -20.62 18.06 18.63
CA ALA A 218 -21.37 18.67 19.73
C ALA A 218 -21.11 20.18 19.84
N ALA A 219 -19.87 20.64 19.65
CA ALA A 219 -19.52 22.07 19.69
C ALA A 219 -20.00 22.86 18.46
N GLY A 220 -20.14 22.22 17.30
CA GLY A 220 -20.73 22.82 16.10
C GLY A 220 -22.27 22.86 16.10
N ALA A 221 -22.91 22.17 17.04
CA ALA A 221 -24.36 22.08 17.20
C ALA A 221 -24.90 23.07 18.25
N VAL A 222 -24.39 24.31 18.29
CA VAL A 222 -25.02 25.37 19.09
C VAL A 222 -26.41 25.64 18.51
N PRO A 223 -27.50 25.61 19.30
CA PRO A 223 -28.84 25.80 18.79
C PRO A 223 -29.01 27.24 18.28
N ALA A 224 -29.59 27.39 17.09
CA ALA A 224 -30.11 28.67 16.59
C ALA A 224 -31.38 29.11 17.37
N ALA A 225 -31.30 29.15 18.70
CA ALA A 225 -32.44 29.42 19.59
C ALA A 225 -32.27 30.67 20.47
N GLU A 226 -31.28 31.53 20.21
CA GLU A 226 -31.12 32.83 20.91
C GLU A 226 -31.01 34.01 19.94
N ALA A 227 -31.79 34.02 18.85
CA ALA A 227 -31.85 35.16 17.91
C ALA A 227 -33.27 35.73 17.72
N VAL A 228 -34.19 35.49 18.66
CA VAL A 228 -35.53 36.10 18.63
C VAL A 228 -35.94 36.50 20.05
N SER A 229 -35.44 37.63 20.55
CA SER A 229 -36.08 38.37 21.64
C SER A 229 -35.49 39.78 21.83
N GLU A 230 -35.46 40.60 20.79
CA GLU A 230 -35.34 42.07 20.92
C GLU A 230 -36.19 42.76 19.85
N LEU A 231 -37.51 42.56 19.93
CA LEU A 231 -38.50 43.42 19.29
C LEU A 231 -39.75 43.36 20.18
N ASP A 232 -39.76 44.18 21.23
CA ASP A 232 -40.97 44.76 21.84
C ASP A 232 -40.59 45.60 23.07
N ALA A 233 -40.30 46.88 22.85
CA ALA A 233 -40.44 47.94 23.86
C ALA A 233 -40.27 49.33 23.23
N ILE A 234 -41.31 49.85 22.57
CA ILE A 234 -41.56 51.30 22.53
C ILE A 234 -43.06 51.50 22.80
N PRO A 235 -43.45 52.01 23.99
CA PRO A 235 -44.84 52.36 24.27
C PRO A 235 -45.17 53.78 23.80
N ALA A 236 -46.38 53.88 23.21
CA ALA A 236 -47.27 55.03 22.99
C ALA A 236 -46.68 56.37 22.49
#